data_AF-A0A1G5HVE1-F1
#
_entry.id   AF-A0A1G5HVE1-F1
#
_cell.length_a   1.000
_cell.length_b   1.000
_cell.length_c   1.000
_cell.angle_alpha   90.00
_cell.angle_beta   90.00
_cell.angle_gamma   90.00
#
_symmetry.space_group_name_H-M   'P 1'
#
loop_
_entity.id
_entity.type
_entity.pdbx_description
1 polymer ?
#
loop_
_entity_poly.entity_id
_entity_poly.type
_entity_poly.pdbx_seq_one_letter_code
_entity_poly.pdbx_strand_id
1 'polypeptide(L)'
;MPTKLNAALAAILTAGCLAVPVQIMAHGDVAPQPVNTDALPDVGEEWLTENPYRAEAAGDEVWLAAVKIGDSGYNQNCARCHGLGAVSGGLAPDLRFLEAEEYGDEWFIERFRHGYTQDGTTKMPAFEEVLGQKAAWAIRTYVETRPEDGALDDHAARLAEIRDQLAAGEGDAAALEAELAEIAATVTTASGAPRADSTVSRAAEVLAASPDNTKAASELLTIGLSAAH
;
A
#
# COMPACT_ATOMS: atom_id res chain seq x y z
N MET A 1 -16.19 66.52 -25.35
CA MET A 1 -15.37 66.61 -24.12
C MET A 1 -15.92 65.62 -23.11
N PRO A 2 -15.34 64.42 -22.97
CA PRO A 2 -15.80 63.46 -21.98
C PRO A 2 -15.46 63.96 -20.57
N THR A 3 -16.46 64.00 -19.72
CA THR A 3 -16.41 64.53 -18.35
C THR A 3 -15.60 63.63 -17.43
N LYS A 4 -14.71 64.25 -16.63
CA LYS A 4 -13.71 63.67 -15.72
C LYS A 4 -14.26 62.83 -14.55
N LEU A 5 -15.54 62.45 -14.57
CA LEU A 5 -16.20 61.77 -13.44
C LEU A 5 -15.99 60.25 -13.44
N ASN A 6 -15.69 59.64 -14.59
CA ASN A 6 -15.53 58.19 -14.71
C ASN A 6 -14.15 57.66 -14.27
N ALA A 7 -13.18 58.55 -14.03
CA ALA A 7 -11.83 58.15 -13.64
C ALA A 7 -11.70 57.80 -12.15
N ALA A 8 -12.64 58.26 -11.30
CA ALA A 8 -12.56 58.02 -9.85
C ALA A 8 -13.18 56.67 -9.41
N LEU A 9 -14.04 56.05 -10.23
CA LEU A 9 -14.59 54.72 -9.90
C LEU A 9 -13.67 53.56 -10.31
N ALA A 10 -12.70 53.79 -11.20
CA ALA A 10 -11.78 52.73 -11.65
C ALA A 10 -10.63 52.47 -10.66
N ALA A 11 -10.41 53.34 -9.67
CA ALA A 11 -9.28 53.25 -8.74
C ALA A 11 -9.59 52.53 -7.41
N ILE A 12 -10.86 52.14 -7.16
CA ILE A 12 -11.25 51.46 -5.91
C ILE A 12 -11.37 49.94 -6.10
N LEU A 13 -11.45 49.44 -7.34
CA LEU A 13 -11.60 47.99 -7.60
C LEU A 13 -10.28 47.20 -7.62
N THR A 14 -9.11 47.84 -7.48
CA THR A 14 -7.80 47.16 -7.51
C THR A 14 -7.18 46.91 -6.14
N ALA A 15 -7.82 47.31 -5.03
CA ALA A 15 -7.29 47.14 -3.67
C ALA A 15 -8.00 46.04 -2.86
N GLY A 16 -8.73 45.13 -3.52
CA GLY A 16 -9.57 44.12 -2.87
C GLY A 16 -9.05 42.68 -2.91
N CYS A 17 -7.86 42.42 -3.45
CA CYS A 17 -7.23 41.09 -3.33
C CYS A 17 -6.51 41.00 -1.99
N LEU A 18 -7.26 41.07 -0.89
CA LEU A 18 -6.83 40.48 0.37
C LEU A 18 -6.59 39.00 0.07
N ALA A 19 -5.32 38.59 0.07
CA ALA A 19 -4.94 37.19 0.05
C ALA A 19 -5.55 36.54 1.29
N VAL A 20 -6.74 35.98 1.13
CA VAL A 20 -7.31 35.06 2.11
C VAL A 20 -6.34 33.89 2.11
N PRO A 21 -5.65 33.58 3.22
CA PRO A 21 -4.89 32.36 3.29
C PRO A 21 -5.90 31.24 3.13
N VAL A 22 -5.94 30.61 1.94
CA VAL A 22 -6.59 29.33 1.78
C VAL A 22 -5.78 28.41 2.69
N GLN A 23 -6.33 28.13 3.87
CA GLN A 23 -5.88 27.03 4.70
C GLN A 23 -6.23 25.77 3.90
N ILE A 24 -5.35 25.40 2.97
CA ILE A 24 -5.40 24.08 2.35
C ILE A 24 -5.11 23.16 3.53
N MET A 25 -6.16 22.58 4.10
CA MET A 25 -6.04 21.47 5.05
C MET A 25 -5.54 20.26 4.26
N ALA A 26 -4.26 20.30 3.89
CA ALA A 26 -3.56 19.24 3.18
C ALA A 26 -3.24 18.05 4.09
N HIS A 27 -3.50 18.20 5.40
CA HIS A 27 -3.55 17.09 6.32
C HIS A 27 -4.98 16.56 6.26
N GLY A 28 -5.18 15.47 5.50
CA GLY A 28 -6.44 14.74 5.50
C GLY A 28 -6.87 14.34 6.91
N ASP A 29 -8.14 14.01 7.07
CA ASP A 29 -8.67 13.51 8.34
C ASP A 29 -7.79 12.35 8.84
N VAL A 30 -7.35 12.46 10.10
CA VAL A 30 -6.50 11.46 10.75
C VAL A 30 -7.34 10.39 11.45
N ALA A 31 -8.67 10.49 11.36
CA ALA A 31 -9.59 9.45 11.76
C ALA A 31 -9.45 8.21 10.85
N PRO A 32 -9.60 6.99 11.38
CA PRO A 32 -9.59 5.79 10.57
C PRO A 32 -10.65 5.84 9.47
N GLN A 33 -10.27 5.42 8.26
CA GLN A 33 -11.09 5.47 7.05
C GLN A 33 -11.62 4.08 6.69
N PRO A 34 -12.93 3.91 6.46
CA PRO A 34 -13.52 2.64 6.07
C PRO A 34 -12.85 2.04 4.83
N VAL A 35 -12.75 0.71 4.80
CA VAL A 35 -12.18 -0.04 3.68
C VAL A 35 -13.31 -0.78 2.95
N ASN A 36 -13.40 -0.64 1.63
CA ASN A 36 -14.34 -1.44 0.84
C ASN A 36 -13.83 -2.89 0.77
N THR A 37 -14.63 -3.81 1.29
CA THR A 37 -14.32 -5.26 1.36
C THR A 37 -15.34 -6.12 0.62
N ASP A 38 -16.14 -5.53 -0.27
CA ASP A 38 -17.25 -6.21 -0.97
C ASP A 38 -16.77 -7.37 -1.86
N ALA A 39 -15.54 -7.30 -2.35
CA ALA A 39 -14.93 -8.34 -3.18
C ALA A 39 -14.38 -9.54 -2.38
N LEU A 40 -14.41 -9.48 -1.04
CA LEU A 40 -13.91 -10.56 -0.18
C LEU A 40 -15.04 -11.47 0.30
N PRO A 41 -14.80 -12.77 0.50
CA PRO A 41 -15.74 -13.66 1.16
C PRO A 41 -16.15 -13.14 2.54
N ASP A 42 -17.36 -13.49 2.98
CA ASP A 42 -17.79 -13.17 4.34
C ASP A 42 -17.10 -14.09 5.37
N VAL A 43 -16.82 -13.52 6.54
CA VAL A 43 -16.03 -14.15 7.61
C VAL A 43 -16.83 -14.30 8.92
N GLY A 44 -18.14 -14.07 8.87
CA GLY A 44 -19.02 -14.11 10.03
C GLY A 44 -18.87 -12.91 10.99
N GLU A 45 -19.68 -12.92 12.04
CA GLU A 45 -19.66 -11.89 13.10
C GLU A 45 -18.67 -12.24 14.22
N GLU A 46 -18.46 -13.53 14.48
CA GLU A 46 -17.46 -14.00 15.44
C GLU A 46 -16.06 -13.77 14.86
N TRP A 47 -15.16 -13.25 15.70
CA TRP A 47 -13.79 -13.02 15.29
C TRP A 47 -13.05 -14.35 15.14
N LEU A 48 -12.54 -14.57 13.92
CA LEU A 48 -11.62 -15.63 13.63
C LEU A 48 -10.31 -15.43 14.38
N THR A 49 -9.58 -16.51 14.60
CA THR A 49 -8.27 -16.52 15.26
C THR A 49 -7.11 -16.59 14.27
N GLU A 50 -7.38 -17.06 13.04
CA GLU A 50 -6.40 -17.21 11.96
C GLU A 50 -6.84 -16.47 10.71
N ASN A 51 -5.87 -16.06 9.89
CA ASN A 51 -6.12 -15.33 8.66
C ASN A 51 -6.88 -16.19 7.61
N PRO A 52 -8.15 -15.87 7.29
CA PRO A 52 -8.96 -16.65 6.37
C PRO A 52 -8.59 -16.45 4.90
N TYR A 53 -7.77 -15.44 4.58
CA TYR A 53 -7.47 -15.06 3.19
C TYR A 53 -6.09 -15.51 2.70
N ARG A 54 -5.41 -16.38 3.45
CA ARG A 54 -4.21 -17.08 2.95
C ARG A 54 -4.56 -17.93 1.74
N ALA A 55 -3.63 -18.03 0.78
CA ALA A 55 -3.88 -18.69 -0.50
C ALA A 55 -4.29 -20.16 -0.33
N GLU A 56 -3.73 -20.85 0.67
CA GLU A 56 -4.03 -22.25 0.99
C GLU A 56 -5.49 -22.45 1.45
N ALA A 57 -6.09 -21.44 2.08
CA ALA A 57 -7.45 -21.48 2.60
C ALA A 57 -8.47 -20.91 1.61
N ALA A 58 -8.15 -19.79 0.96
CA ALA A 58 -9.11 -19.02 0.16
C ALA A 58 -8.91 -19.14 -1.36
N GLY A 59 -7.78 -19.67 -1.81
CA GLY A 59 -7.38 -19.69 -3.21
C GLY A 59 -6.75 -18.38 -3.68
N ASP A 60 -6.00 -18.44 -4.79
CA ASP A 60 -5.20 -17.33 -5.31
C ASP A 60 -6.00 -16.07 -5.64
N GLU A 61 -7.22 -16.22 -6.16
CA GLU A 61 -8.07 -15.09 -6.54
C GLU A 61 -8.47 -14.26 -5.32
N VAL A 62 -8.93 -14.93 -4.25
CA VAL A 62 -9.30 -14.25 -3.00
C VAL A 62 -8.07 -13.69 -2.30
N TRP A 63 -6.97 -14.45 -2.26
CA TRP A 63 -5.71 -13.96 -1.70
C TRP A 63 -5.25 -12.68 -2.39
N LEU A 64 -5.26 -12.64 -3.72
CA LEU A 64 -4.85 -11.45 -4.48
C LEU A 64 -5.79 -10.27 -4.24
N ALA A 65 -7.10 -10.52 -4.16
CA ALA A 65 -8.07 -9.49 -3.79
C ALA A 65 -7.81 -8.94 -2.38
N ALA A 66 -7.53 -9.82 -1.42
CA ALA A 66 -7.22 -9.45 -0.04
C ALA A 66 -5.92 -8.64 0.05
N VAL A 67 -4.87 -9.01 -0.69
CA VAL A 67 -3.62 -8.24 -0.78
C VAL A 67 -3.89 -6.83 -1.33
N LYS A 68 -4.67 -6.70 -2.42
CA LYS A 68 -4.98 -5.39 -3.04
C LYS A 68 -5.82 -4.49 -2.13
N ILE A 69 -6.84 -5.05 -1.48
CA ILE A 69 -7.69 -4.34 -0.52
C ILE A 69 -6.88 -3.97 0.73
N GLY A 70 -6.04 -4.91 1.20
CA GLY A 70 -5.14 -4.73 2.33
C GLY A 70 -4.12 -3.64 2.12
N ASP A 71 -3.50 -3.56 0.93
CA ASP A 71 -2.55 -2.50 0.56
C ASP A 71 -3.21 -1.12 0.69
N SER A 72 -4.39 -0.95 0.09
CA SER A 72 -5.15 0.29 0.19
C SER A 72 -5.54 0.60 1.65
N GLY A 73 -6.07 -0.38 2.38
CA GLY A 73 -6.48 -0.21 3.77
C GLY A 73 -5.31 0.15 4.69
N TYR A 74 -4.17 -0.52 4.51
CA TYR A 74 -2.93 -0.29 5.24
C TYR A 74 -2.36 1.10 4.99
N ASN A 75 -2.28 1.52 3.72
CA ASN A 75 -1.73 2.84 3.37
C ASN A 75 -2.58 3.99 3.93
N GLN A 76 -3.90 3.80 4.03
CA GLN A 76 -4.80 4.80 4.59
C GLN A 76 -4.75 4.86 6.12
N ASN A 77 -4.62 3.71 6.80
CA ASN A 77 -4.85 3.62 8.24
C ASN A 77 -3.60 3.33 9.09
N CYS A 78 -2.55 2.74 8.51
CA CYS A 78 -1.44 2.14 9.27
C CYS A 78 -0.08 2.74 8.91
N ALA A 79 0.15 3.03 7.62
CA ALA A 79 1.46 3.40 7.08
C ALA A 79 2.07 4.67 7.70
N ARG A 80 1.25 5.58 8.24
CA ARG A 80 1.75 6.77 8.94
C ARG A 80 2.63 6.43 10.14
N CYS A 81 2.32 5.34 10.84
CA CYS A 81 3.02 4.93 12.06
C CYS A 81 3.97 3.76 11.81
N HIS A 82 3.53 2.78 11.04
CA HIS A 82 4.27 1.55 10.75
C HIS A 82 5.09 1.63 9.46
N GLY A 83 5.03 2.77 8.76
CA GLY A 83 5.77 3.05 7.53
C GLY A 83 5.14 2.44 6.27
N LEU A 84 5.56 2.92 5.10
CA LEU A 84 5.10 2.39 3.81
C LEU A 84 5.61 0.96 3.62
N GLY A 85 4.80 0.09 3.02
CA GLY A 85 5.18 -1.31 2.86
C GLY A 85 5.37 -2.07 4.18
N ALA A 86 4.86 -1.53 5.30
CA ALA A 86 5.10 -2.03 6.66
C ALA A 86 6.55 -1.94 7.16
N VAL A 87 7.41 -1.22 6.43
CA VAL A 87 8.79 -0.94 6.83
C VAL A 87 8.82 0.28 7.76
N SER A 88 9.11 0.05 9.04
CA SER A 88 9.04 1.12 10.02
C SER A 88 10.19 2.12 9.94
N GLY A 89 9.87 3.42 10.06
CA GLY A 89 10.83 4.50 10.29
C GLY A 89 11.19 4.74 11.76
N GLY A 90 10.79 3.85 12.68
CA GLY A 90 11.10 3.92 14.11
C GLY A 90 10.01 4.53 15.01
N LEU A 91 8.86 4.93 14.47
CA LEU A 91 7.74 5.46 15.26
C LEU A 91 6.91 4.34 15.93
N ALA A 92 6.61 3.28 15.18
CA ALA A 92 5.94 2.07 15.65
C ALA A 92 6.73 0.83 15.18
N PRO A 93 6.42 -0.40 15.65
CA PRO A 93 7.13 -1.59 15.18
C PRO A 93 7.00 -1.82 13.66
N ASP A 94 8.04 -2.38 13.04
CA ASP A 94 7.98 -2.94 11.68
C ASP A 94 7.10 -4.20 11.72
N LEU A 95 6.03 -4.20 10.93
CA LEU A 95 5.02 -5.26 10.98
C LEU A 95 5.40 -6.48 10.14
N ARG A 96 6.41 -6.39 9.28
CA ARG A 96 6.81 -7.51 8.42
C ARG A 96 7.35 -8.68 9.24
N PHE A 97 7.89 -8.41 10.43
CA PHE A 97 8.39 -9.42 11.36
C PHE A 97 7.30 -10.10 12.19
N LEU A 98 6.03 -9.75 11.99
CA LEU A 98 4.92 -10.47 12.62
C LEU A 98 4.63 -11.74 11.81
N GLU A 99 5.08 -12.87 12.35
CA GLU A 99 5.07 -14.20 11.70
C GLU A 99 3.71 -14.54 11.08
N ALA A 100 3.70 -15.10 9.87
CA ALA A 100 2.48 -15.47 9.15
C ALA A 100 1.91 -16.82 9.63
N GLU A 101 1.60 -16.88 10.92
CA GLU A 101 1.07 -18.05 11.61
C GLU A 101 0.06 -17.64 12.69
N GLU A 102 -0.58 -18.63 13.32
CA GLU A 102 -1.62 -18.44 14.35
C GLU A 102 -1.18 -17.47 15.46
N TYR A 103 0.04 -17.62 15.99
CA TYR A 103 0.53 -16.74 17.06
C TYR A 103 0.68 -15.28 16.60
N GLY A 104 1.14 -15.06 15.36
CA GLY A 104 1.20 -13.73 14.78
C GLY A 104 -0.19 -13.14 14.51
N ASP A 105 -1.16 -13.99 14.15
CA ASP A 105 -2.55 -13.59 13.93
C ASP A 105 -3.22 -13.15 15.22
N GLU A 106 -3.06 -13.92 16.31
CA GLU A 106 -3.55 -13.55 17.64
C GLU A 106 -3.04 -12.16 18.05
N TRP A 107 -1.74 -11.90 17.86
CA TRP A 107 -1.13 -10.62 18.16
C TRP A 107 -1.68 -9.49 17.28
N PHE A 108 -1.85 -9.75 15.99
CA PHE A 108 -2.40 -8.78 15.05
C PHE A 108 -3.83 -8.41 15.42
N ILE A 109 -4.71 -9.39 15.63
CA ILE A 109 -6.13 -9.12 15.88
C ILE A 109 -6.34 -8.40 17.21
N GLU A 110 -5.58 -8.74 18.26
CA GLU A 110 -5.71 -8.07 19.55
C GLU A 110 -5.40 -6.57 19.39
N ARG A 111 -4.27 -6.26 18.74
CA ARG A 111 -3.83 -4.88 18.53
C ARG A 111 -4.73 -4.13 17.57
N PHE A 112 -5.19 -4.78 16.51
CA PHE A 112 -6.14 -4.18 15.58
C PHE A 112 -7.44 -3.81 16.29
N ARG A 113 -7.97 -4.73 17.10
CA ARG A 113 -9.27 -4.57 17.73
C ARG A 113 -9.26 -3.57 18.87
N HIS A 114 -8.25 -3.63 19.72
CA HIS A 114 -8.22 -2.89 20.98
C HIS A 114 -7.20 -1.75 21.00
N GLY A 115 -6.35 -1.66 19.98
CA GLY A 115 -5.31 -0.65 19.90
C GLY A 115 -4.19 -0.89 20.92
N TYR A 116 -3.51 0.18 21.31
CA TYR A 116 -2.48 0.14 22.34
C TYR A 116 -2.44 1.47 23.08
N THR A 117 -2.59 1.40 24.41
CA THR A 117 -2.46 2.54 25.32
C THR A 117 -1.36 2.26 26.32
N GLN A 118 -0.46 3.22 26.48
CA GLN A 118 0.63 3.15 27.46
C GLN A 118 0.66 4.46 28.24
N ASP A 119 0.73 4.35 29.57
CA ASP A 119 0.76 5.50 30.50
C ASP A 119 -0.39 6.50 30.24
N GLY A 120 -1.59 5.98 29.97
CA GLY A 120 -2.78 6.78 29.67
C GLY A 120 -2.78 7.47 28.30
N THR A 121 -1.75 7.26 27.49
CA THR A 121 -1.64 7.81 26.13
C THR A 121 -1.91 6.72 25.09
N THR A 122 -2.91 6.92 24.24
CA THR A 122 -3.17 6.04 23.10
C THR A 122 -2.03 6.16 22.08
N LYS A 123 -1.35 5.05 21.82
CA LYS A 123 -0.25 4.92 20.86
C LYS A 123 -0.73 4.33 19.54
N MET A 124 -1.70 3.43 19.59
CA MET A 124 -2.38 2.85 18.44
C MET A 124 -3.90 2.90 18.71
N PRO A 125 -4.71 3.45 17.81
CA PRO A 125 -6.17 3.46 17.99
C PRO A 125 -6.75 2.05 17.80
N ALA A 126 -7.93 1.82 18.36
CA ALA A 126 -8.74 0.64 18.08
C ALA A 126 -9.44 0.79 16.73
N PHE A 127 -9.49 -0.29 15.94
CA PHE A 127 -10.05 -0.28 14.59
C PHE A 127 -11.27 -1.18 14.40
N GLU A 128 -11.61 -2.04 15.38
CA GLU A 128 -12.70 -3.03 15.28
C GLU A 128 -14.02 -2.41 14.82
N GLU A 129 -14.48 -1.35 15.51
CA GLU A 129 -15.77 -0.73 15.21
C GLU A 129 -15.79 0.03 13.88
N VAL A 130 -14.62 0.48 13.39
CA VAL A 130 -14.54 1.37 12.23
C VAL A 130 -14.28 0.60 10.93
N LEU A 131 -13.38 -0.38 10.99
CA LEU A 131 -12.93 -1.12 9.80
C LEU A 131 -13.56 -2.52 9.72
N GLY A 132 -13.83 -3.14 10.87
CA GLY A 132 -14.37 -4.49 10.93
C GLY A 132 -13.39 -5.59 10.53
N GLN A 133 -13.85 -6.84 10.69
CA GLN A 133 -13.02 -8.03 10.56
C GLN A 133 -12.51 -8.29 9.13
N LYS A 134 -13.34 -8.09 8.10
CA LYS A 134 -12.92 -8.30 6.70
C LYS A 134 -11.73 -7.41 6.32
N ALA A 135 -11.74 -6.15 6.77
CA ALA A 135 -10.66 -5.22 6.52
C ALA A 135 -9.40 -5.58 7.34
N ALA A 136 -9.57 -6.02 8.59
CA ALA A 136 -8.49 -6.50 9.44
C ALA A 136 -7.68 -7.60 8.73
N TRP A 137 -8.37 -8.64 8.25
CA TRP A 137 -7.73 -9.77 7.60
C TRP A 137 -7.14 -9.45 6.23
N ALA A 138 -7.76 -8.54 5.47
CA ALA A 138 -7.16 -8.05 4.22
C ALA A 138 -5.83 -7.32 4.50
N ILE A 139 -5.82 -6.42 5.48
CA ILE A 139 -4.60 -5.71 5.92
C ILE A 139 -3.55 -6.69 6.42
N ARG A 140 -3.94 -7.69 7.23
CA ARG A 140 -3.05 -8.75 7.70
C ARG A 140 -2.40 -9.51 6.54
N THR A 141 -3.20 -9.92 5.56
CA THR A 141 -2.71 -10.62 4.35
C THR A 141 -1.71 -9.75 3.59
N TYR A 142 -1.98 -8.46 3.43
CA TYR A 142 -1.02 -7.54 2.82
C TYR A 142 0.30 -7.44 3.63
N VAL A 143 0.22 -7.35 4.96
CA VAL A 143 1.41 -7.29 5.83
C VAL A 143 2.24 -8.57 5.76
N GLU A 144 1.60 -9.74 5.78
CA GLU A 144 2.28 -11.05 5.69
C GLU A 144 3.11 -11.17 4.40
N THR A 145 2.61 -10.62 3.29
CA THR A 145 3.25 -10.75 1.98
C THR A 145 4.41 -9.78 1.73
N ARG A 146 4.80 -8.97 2.72
CA ARG A 146 5.87 -7.98 2.52
C ARG A 146 7.24 -8.65 2.38
N PRO A 147 8.03 -8.28 1.35
CA PRO A 147 9.38 -8.79 1.17
C PRO A 147 10.29 -8.49 2.38
N GLU A 148 11.25 -9.38 2.64
CA GLU A 148 12.36 -9.06 3.54
C GLU A 148 13.32 -8.05 2.92
N ASP A 149 14.14 -7.42 3.77
CA ASP A 149 15.16 -6.48 3.30
C ASP A 149 16.19 -7.22 2.44
N GLY A 150 16.51 -6.66 1.26
CA GLY A 150 17.48 -7.23 0.34
C GLY A 150 16.99 -8.43 -0.49
N ALA A 151 15.70 -8.79 -0.42
CA ALA A 151 15.14 -9.94 -1.14
C ALA A 151 15.28 -9.88 -2.68
N LEU A 152 15.67 -8.73 -3.23
CA LEU A 152 15.87 -8.50 -4.66
C LEU A 152 17.32 -8.12 -5.03
N ASP A 153 18.24 -8.07 -4.07
CA ASP A 153 19.60 -7.54 -4.28
C ASP A 153 20.36 -8.34 -5.35
N ASP A 154 20.23 -9.67 -5.31
CA ASP A 154 20.85 -10.58 -6.28
C ASP A 154 20.31 -10.39 -7.71
N HIS A 155 19.12 -9.80 -7.84
CA HIS A 155 18.46 -9.53 -9.12
C HIS A 155 18.53 -8.06 -9.54
N ALA A 156 19.07 -7.16 -8.71
CA ALA A 156 18.97 -5.71 -8.89
C ALA A 156 19.51 -5.24 -10.25
N ALA A 157 20.66 -5.77 -10.68
CA ALA A 157 21.24 -5.42 -11.99
C ALA A 157 20.34 -5.86 -13.14
N ARG A 158 19.81 -7.09 -13.10
CA ARG A 158 18.94 -7.61 -14.16
C ARG A 158 17.58 -6.90 -14.19
N LEU A 159 17.00 -6.62 -13.02
CA LEU A 159 15.76 -5.87 -12.91
C LEU A 159 15.91 -4.43 -13.44
N ALA A 160 17.08 -3.81 -13.27
CA ALA A 160 17.37 -2.50 -13.86
C ALA A 160 17.41 -2.56 -15.40
N GLU A 161 18.00 -3.61 -15.98
CA GLU A 161 17.98 -3.84 -17.43
C GLU A 161 16.56 -4.05 -17.95
N ILE A 162 15.76 -4.89 -17.29
CA ILE A 162 14.36 -5.15 -17.66
C ILE A 162 13.55 -3.85 -17.59
N ARG A 163 13.70 -3.07 -16.52
CA ARG A 163 13.07 -1.76 -16.37
C ARG A 163 13.40 -0.85 -17.56
N ASP A 164 14.68 -0.76 -17.93
CA ASP A 164 15.12 0.14 -19.00
C ASP A 164 14.58 -0.31 -20.37
N GLN A 165 14.53 -1.62 -20.63
CA GLN A 165 13.89 -2.19 -21.83
C GLN A 165 12.40 -1.83 -21.89
N LEU A 166 11.66 -2.07 -20.80
CA LEU A 166 10.23 -1.76 -20.71
C LEU A 166 9.94 -0.26 -20.85
N ALA A 167 10.77 0.60 -20.27
CA ALA A 167 10.65 2.05 -20.38
C ALA A 167 10.89 2.57 -21.81
N ALA A 168 11.79 1.91 -22.55
CA ALA A 168 12.03 2.19 -23.96
C ALA A 168 10.95 1.61 -24.88
N GLY A 169 10.07 0.74 -24.37
CA GLY A 169 9.12 -0.02 -25.19
C GLY A 169 9.82 -1.07 -26.07
N GLU A 170 10.98 -1.55 -25.61
CA GLU A 170 11.81 -2.54 -26.29
C GLU A 170 11.71 -3.91 -25.60
N GLY A 171 12.15 -4.95 -26.31
CA GLY A 171 12.16 -6.32 -25.80
C GLY A 171 10.86 -7.10 -26.09
N ASP A 172 10.90 -8.39 -25.79
CA ASP A 172 9.72 -9.26 -25.87
C ASP A 172 8.99 -9.20 -24.53
N ALA A 173 7.85 -8.50 -24.49
CA ALA A 173 7.07 -8.32 -23.28
C ALA A 173 6.62 -9.64 -22.63
N ALA A 174 6.37 -10.69 -23.42
CA ALA A 174 5.99 -11.99 -22.89
C ALA A 174 7.19 -12.72 -22.26
N ALA A 175 8.38 -12.60 -22.86
CA ALA A 175 9.59 -13.16 -22.28
C ALA A 175 10.01 -12.40 -21.00
N LEU A 176 9.87 -11.08 -21.00
CA LEU A 176 10.18 -10.25 -19.82
C LEU A 176 9.18 -10.50 -18.69
N GLU A 177 7.89 -10.69 -19.00
CA GLU A 177 6.89 -11.08 -18.01
C GLU A 177 7.22 -12.42 -17.35
N ALA A 178 7.54 -13.45 -18.16
CA ALA A 178 7.93 -14.76 -17.65
C ALA A 178 9.18 -14.67 -16.74
N GLU A 179 10.20 -13.91 -17.15
CA GLU A 179 11.40 -13.70 -16.33
C GLU A 179 11.08 -12.97 -15.01
N LEU A 180 10.23 -11.94 -15.05
CA LEU A 180 9.77 -11.25 -13.84
C LEU A 180 8.98 -12.17 -12.92
N ALA A 181 8.14 -13.06 -13.46
CA ALA A 181 7.40 -14.04 -12.67
C ALA A 181 8.34 -15.07 -11.99
N GLU A 182 9.37 -15.52 -12.70
CA GLU A 182 10.41 -16.41 -12.13
C GLU A 182 11.19 -15.72 -11.00
N ILE A 183 11.61 -14.47 -11.19
CA ILE A 183 12.28 -13.69 -10.14
C ILE A 183 11.33 -13.43 -8.96
N ALA A 184 10.07 -13.09 -9.24
CA ALA A 184 9.09 -12.84 -8.18
C ALA A 184 8.86 -14.07 -7.29
N ALA A 185 8.95 -15.28 -7.85
CA ALA A 185 8.79 -16.52 -7.10
C ALA A 185 9.96 -16.84 -6.14
N THR A 186 11.11 -16.18 -6.30
CA THR A 186 12.26 -16.33 -5.38
C THR A 186 12.24 -15.31 -4.24
N VAL A 187 11.35 -14.32 -4.28
CA VAL A 187 11.28 -13.26 -3.27
C VAL A 187 10.73 -13.81 -1.95
N THR A 188 11.58 -13.78 -0.94
CA THR A 188 11.29 -14.16 0.44
C THR A 188 10.50 -13.06 1.16
N THR A 189 9.56 -13.47 2.01
CA THR A 189 8.82 -12.55 2.89
C THR A 189 9.51 -12.47 4.25
N ALA A 190 9.42 -11.33 4.92
CA ALA A 190 10.00 -11.21 6.27
C ALA A 190 9.17 -11.95 7.34
N SER A 191 7.89 -12.24 7.05
CA SER A 191 6.96 -12.89 7.97
C SER A 191 7.02 -14.42 7.92
N GLY A 192 7.75 -14.99 6.95
CA GLY A 192 7.73 -16.42 6.65
C GLY A 192 6.54 -16.88 5.80
N ALA A 193 5.66 -15.98 5.36
CA ALA A 193 4.62 -16.31 4.39
C ALA A 193 5.23 -16.86 3.08
N PRO A 194 4.58 -17.86 2.44
CA PRO A 194 5.16 -18.58 1.30
C PRO A 194 5.24 -17.75 0.02
N ARG A 195 4.56 -16.61 -0.05
CA ARG A 195 4.45 -15.78 -1.24
C ARG A 195 4.56 -14.30 -0.91
N ALA A 196 5.49 -13.61 -1.58
CA ALA A 196 5.62 -12.17 -1.51
C ALA A 196 4.72 -11.47 -2.54
N ASP A 197 4.22 -10.29 -2.17
CA ASP A 197 3.70 -9.30 -3.12
C ASP A 197 4.72 -8.16 -3.22
N SER A 198 5.58 -8.30 -4.23
CA SER A 198 6.71 -7.41 -4.53
C SER A 198 6.40 -6.52 -5.73
N THR A 199 7.21 -5.48 -5.92
CA THR A 199 7.12 -4.66 -7.13
C THR A 199 7.38 -5.46 -8.40
N VAL A 200 8.19 -6.52 -8.31
CA VAL A 200 8.48 -7.45 -9.41
C VAL A 200 7.26 -8.31 -9.73
N SER A 201 6.59 -8.90 -8.72
CA SER A 201 5.37 -9.68 -8.93
C SER A 201 4.26 -8.82 -9.54
N ARG A 202 4.10 -7.58 -9.06
CA ARG A 202 3.14 -6.62 -9.63
C ARG A 202 3.48 -6.23 -11.07
N ALA A 203 4.77 -6.06 -11.40
CA ALA A 203 5.19 -5.74 -12.76
C ALA A 203 4.87 -6.90 -13.71
N ALA A 204 5.10 -8.15 -13.29
CA ALA A 204 4.71 -9.34 -14.04
C ALA A 204 3.18 -9.38 -14.24
N GLU A 205 2.38 -9.17 -13.19
CA GLU A 205 0.91 -9.14 -13.28
C GLU A 205 0.39 -8.09 -14.27
N VAL A 206 1.01 -6.90 -14.30
CA VAL A 206 0.65 -5.82 -15.24
C VAL A 206 0.89 -6.24 -16.69
N LEU A 207 2.03 -6.88 -16.97
CA LEU A 207 2.35 -7.36 -18.32
C LEU A 207 1.50 -8.56 -18.72
N ALA A 208 1.23 -9.49 -17.79
CA ALA A 208 0.37 -10.64 -18.03
C ALA A 208 -1.07 -10.21 -18.37
N ALA A 209 -1.57 -9.16 -17.71
CA ALA A 209 -2.87 -8.58 -18.00
C ALA A 209 -2.92 -7.83 -19.35
N SER A 210 -1.82 -7.16 -19.71
CA SER A 210 -1.71 -6.42 -20.98
C SER A 210 -0.23 -6.20 -21.33
N PRO A 211 0.33 -6.95 -22.30
CA PRO A 211 1.75 -6.84 -22.66
C PRO A 211 2.18 -5.43 -23.11
N ASP A 212 1.24 -4.62 -23.61
CA ASP A 212 1.50 -3.24 -24.03
C ASP A 212 1.67 -2.25 -22.85
N ASN A 213 1.40 -2.67 -21.61
CA ASN A 213 1.51 -1.81 -20.41
C ASN A 213 2.95 -1.70 -19.89
N THR A 214 3.95 -1.65 -20.77
CA THR A 214 5.37 -1.65 -20.42
C THR A 214 5.76 -0.48 -19.53
N LYS A 215 5.14 0.70 -19.73
CA LYS A 215 5.38 1.88 -18.91
C LYS A 215 5.02 1.64 -17.44
N ALA A 216 3.83 1.09 -17.17
CA ALA A 216 3.38 0.84 -15.80
C ALA A 216 4.26 -0.22 -15.11
N ALA A 217 4.66 -1.27 -15.85
CA ALA A 217 5.62 -2.26 -15.33
C ALA A 217 6.98 -1.63 -15.02
N SER A 218 7.51 -0.75 -15.88
CA SER A 218 8.79 -0.06 -15.63
C SER A 218 8.72 0.87 -14.41
N GLU A 219 7.59 1.53 -14.16
CA GLU A 219 7.40 2.38 -12.98
C GLU A 219 7.41 1.55 -11.68
N LEU A 220 6.75 0.38 -11.69
CA LEU A 220 6.79 -0.55 -10.54
C LEU A 220 8.21 -1.01 -10.23
N LEU A 221 8.97 -1.42 -11.25
CA LEU A 221 10.37 -1.81 -11.08
C LEU A 221 11.24 -0.65 -10.57
N THR A 222 10.96 0.58 -11.02
CA THR A 222 11.66 1.78 -10.54
C THR A 222 11.46 1.96 -9.04
N ILE A 223 10.23 1.81 -8.54
CA ILE A 223 9.92 1.90 -7.10
C ILE A 223 10.69 0.83 -6.33
N GLY A 224 10.67 -0.43 -6.81
CA GLY A 224 11.38 -1.53 -6.16
C GLY A 224 12.88 -1.30 -6.03
N LEU A 225 13.52 -0.92 -7.13
CA LEU A 225 14.96 -0.67 -7.15
C LEU A 225 15.38 0.55 -6.31
N SER A 226 14.51 1.55 -6.17
CA SER A 226 14.78 2.71 -5.31
C SER A 226 14.75 2.39 -3.81
N ALA A 227 14.10 1.29 -3.41
CA ALA A 227 14.01 0.83 -2.02
C ALA A 227 15.16 -0.11 -1.61
N ALA A 228 15.98 -0.56 -2.56
CA ALA A 228 17.12 -1.46 -2.34
C ALA A 228 18.45 -0.72 -2.02
N HIS A 229 18.41 0.60 -1.76
CA HIS A 229 19.59 1.46 -1.58
C HIS A 229 19.49 2.35 -0.33
#